data_AF-A0A242BWJ4-F1
#
_entry.id   AF-A0A242BWJ4-F1
#
_cell.length_a   1.000
_cell.length_b   1.000
_cell.length_c   1.000
_cell.angle_alpha   90.00
_cell.angle_beta   90.00
_cell.angle_gamma   90.00
#
_symmetry.space_group_name_H-M   'P 1'
#
loop_
_entity.id
_entity.type
_entity.pdbx_description
1 polymer ?
#
loop_
_entity_poly.entity_id
_entity_poly.type
_entity_poly.pdbx_seq_one_letter_code
_entity_poly.pdbx_strand_id
1 'polypeptide(L)' 'MYRHYRAILSPTLSKRGNARFVIVDTQTGEIVDDCQGYGYKSPRRAYAGFGYQYTRRKRRGGIR' A
#
# COMPACT_ATOMS: atom_id res chain seq x y z
N MET A 1 -5.80 11.40 9.16
CA MET A 1 -6.68 10.64 8.25
C MET A 1 -5.82 10.18 7.08
N TYR A 2 -5.94 8.95 6.57
CA TYR A 2 -5.14 8.40 5.44
C TYR A 2 -5.42 9.10 4.09
N ARG A 3 -5.66 10.40 4.11
CA ARG A 3 -6.19 11.22 2.99
C ARG A 3 -5.24 11.31 1.80
N HIS A 4 -3.98 10.94 2.01
CA HIS A 4 -2.95 11.01 0.98
C HIS A 4 -2.50 9.65 0.46
N TYR A 5 -3.12 8.54 0.86
CA TYR A 5 -2.73 7.20 0.36
C TYR A 5 -3.80 6.61 -0.54
N ARG A 6 -3.39 6.11 -1.71
CA ARG A 6 -4.31 5.49 -2.68
C ARG A 6 -3.81 4.12 -3.12
N ALA A 7 -4.73 3.16 -3.14
CA ALA A 7 -4.50 1.89 -3.83
C ALA A 7 -4.68 2.10 -5.34
N ILE A 8 -3.62 1.87 -6.11
CA ILE A 8 -3.63 1.97 -7.57
C ILE A 8 -3.27 0.63 -8.21
N LEU A 9 -3.75 0.40 -9.42
CA LEU A 9 -3.36 -0.76 -10.21
C LEU A 9 -1.90 -0.57 -10.66
N SER A 10 -1.06 -1.57 -10.39
CA SER A 10 0.33 -1.60 -10.86
C SER A 10 0.38 -2.27 -12.24
N PRO A 11 0.76 -1.55 -13.32
CA PRO A 11 0.87 -2.15 -14.66
C PRO A 11 1.98 -3.19 -14.75
N THR A 12 3.04 -3.03 -13.95
CA THR A 12 4.21 -3.93 -13.95
C THR A 12 3.93 -5.24 -13.24
N LEU A 13 3.12 -5.21 -12.16
CA LEU A 13 2.76 -6.40 -11.39
C LEU A 13 1.49 -7.08 -11.91
N SER A 14 0.62 -6.33 -12.58
CA SER A 14 -0.64 -6.86 -13.10
C SER A 14 -0.43 -7.66 -14.37
N LYS A 15 -1.20 -8.75 -14.51
CA LYS A 15 -1.30 -9.54 -15.73
C LYS A 15 -2.76 -9.70 -16.12
N ARG A 16 -3.04 -10.14 -17.35
CA ARG A 16 -4.41 -10.44 -17.80
C ARG A 16 -5.09 -11.41 -16.83
N GLY A 17 -6.22 -11.00 -16.25
CA GLY A 17 -6.96 -11.77 -15.23
C GLY A 17 -6.34 -11.77 -13.82
N ASN A 18 -5.26 -11.03 -13.59
CA ASN A 18 -4.56 -10.96 -12.30
C ASN A 18 -4.15 -9.52 -11.99
N ALA A 19 -5.12 -8.71 -11.57
CA ALA A 19 -4.89 -7.33 -11.16
C ALA A 19 -4.10 -7.26 -9.85
N ARG A 20 -3.04 -6.46 -9.83
CA ARG A 20 -2.19 -6.21 -8.67
C ARG A 20 -2.20 -4.75 -8.30
N PHE A 21 -2.44 -4.48 -7.03
CA PHE A 21 -2.57 -3.15 -6.48
C PHE A 21 -1.41 -2.83 -5.55
N VAL A 22 -0.96 -1.58 -5.57
CA VAL A 22 0.07 -1.02 -4.67
C VAL A 22 -0.48 0.23 -4.01
N ILE A 23 0.04 0.59 -2.83
CA ILE A 23 -0.30 1.84 -2.15
C ILE A 23 0.73 2.89 -2.56
N VAL A 24 0.22 4.00 -3.08
CA VAL A 24 1.02 5.20 -3.37
C VAL A 24 0.65 6.33 -2.44
N ASP A 25 1.64 7.13 -2.09
CA ASP A 25 1.41 8.46 -1.55
C ASP A 25 1.03 9.40 -2.71
N THR A 26 -0.13 10.01 -2.63
CA THR A 26 -0.68 10.94 -3.62
C THR A 26 -0.02 12.32 -3.61
N GLN A 27 0.73 12.66 -2.56
CA GLN A 27 1.48 13.92 -2.49
C GLN A 27 2.84 13.81 -3.18
N THR A 28 3.55 12.68 -2.99
CA THR A 28 4.88 12.46 -3.59
C THR A 28 4.84 11.63 -4.87
N GLY A 29 3.78 10.84 -5.07
CA GLY A 29 3.68 9.85 -6.15
C GLY A 29 4.43 8.55 -5.86
N GLU A 30 5.06 8.42 -4.69
CA GLU A 30 5.90 7.27 -4.37
C GLU A 30 5.08 6.05 -3.93
N ILE A 31 5.57 4.86 -4.26
CA ILE A 31 5.00 3.61 -3.79
C ILE A 31 5.49 3.37 -2.35
N VAL A 32 4.55 3.34 -1.41
CA VAL A 32 4.85 3.14 0.02
C VAL A 32 4.59 1.71 0.49
N ASP A 33 3.79 0.94 -0.25
CA ASP A 33 3.59 -0.49 0.00
C ASP A 33 3.19 -1.23 -1.29
N ASP A 34 4.08 -2.10 -1.76
CA ASP A 34 3.87 -2.94 -2.93
C ASP A 34 3.69 -4.43 -2.58
N CYS A 35 3.50 -4.75 -1.30
CA CYS A 35 3.48 -6.12 -0.79
C CYS A 35 4.76 -6.91 -1.16
N GLN A 36 5.95 -6.30 -0.98
CA GLN A 36 7.25 -6.93 -1.26
C GLN A 36 7.39 -7.34 -2.74
N GLY A 37 6.91 -6.49 -3.64
CA GLY A 37 6.95 -6.73 -5.08
C GLY A 37 5.90 -7.72 -5.62
N TYR A 38 4.99 -8.25 -4.80
CA TYR A 38 3.90 -9.13 -5.29
C TYR A 38 2.63 -8.38 -5.68
N GLY A 39 2.39 -7.23 -5.07
CA GLY A 39 1.14 -6.47 -5.18
C GLY A 39 -0.07 -7.20 -4.57
N TYR A 40 -1.02 -6.41 -4.09
CA TYR A 40 -2.26 -6.91 -3.50
C TYR A 40 -3.25 -7.34 -4.57
N LYS A 41 -4.04 -8.39 -4.29
CA LYS A 41 -5.09 -8.85 -5.22
C LYS A 41 -6.31 -7.94 -5.30
N SER A 42 -6.44 -6.98 -4.37
CA SER A 42 -7.53 -6.00 -4.38
C SER A 42 -7.16 -4.71 -3.64
N PRO A 43 -7.80 -3.57 -3.97
CA PRO A 43 -7.56 -2.30 -3.28
C PRO A 43 -7.82 -2.39 -1.78
N ARG A 44 -8.89 -3.07 -1.37
CA ARG A 44 -9.26 -3.25 0.04
C ARG A 44 -8.16 -3.96 0.83
N ARG A 45 -7.50 -4.98 0.24
CA ARG A 45 -6.39 -5.69 0.88
C ARG A 45 -5.15 -4.81 0.99
N ALA A 46 -4.90 -3.97 -0.01
CA ALA A 46 -3.82 -2.99 0.02
C ALA A 46 -3.99 -2.01 1.19
N TYR A 47 -5.19 -1.44 1.35
CA TYR A 47 -5.49 -0.55 2.47
C TYR A 47 -5.40 -1.24 3.84
N ALA A 48 -5.89 -2.48 3.94
CA ALA A 48 -5.82 -3.25 5.18
C ALA A 48 -4.37 -3.56 5.58
N GLY A 49 -3.53 -3.99 4.62
CA GLY A 49 -2.11 -4.24 4.83
C GLY A 49 -1.36 -2.98 5.25
N PHE A 50 -1.55 -1.88 4.52
CA PHE A 50 -0.94 -0.60 4.83
C PHE A 50 -1.38 -0.03 6.19
N GLY A 51 -2.67 -0.10 6.52
CA GLY A 51 -3.19 0.34 7.81
C GLY A 51 -2.56 -0.41 8.99
N TYR A 52 -2.30 -1.72 8.83
CA TYR A 52 -1.58 -2.51 9.83
C TYR A 52 -0.13 -2.06 10.00
N GLN A 53 0.59 -1.82 8.90
CA GLN A 53 1.97 -1.34 8.95
C GLN A 53 2.05 0.06 9.58
N TYR A 54 1.17 0.97 9.18
CA TYR A 54 1.12 2.33 9.69
C TYR A 54 0.79 2.39 11.20
N THR A 55 -0.18 1.60 11.66
CA THR A 55 -0.52 1.50 13.09
C THR A 55 0.60 0.84 13.89
N ARG A 56 1.27 -0.19 13.37
CA ARG A 56 2.45 -0.79 14.02
C ARG A 56 3.63 0.17 14.10
N ARG A 57 3.89 0.95 13.04
CA ARG A 57 4.95 1.96 13.01
C ARG A 57 4.69 3.07 14.03
N LYS A 58 3.42 3.52 14.18
CA LYS A 58 3.01 4.42 15.27
C LYS A 58 3.27 3.82 16.66
N ARG A 59 3.00 2.52 16.86
CA ARG A 59 3.21 1.86 18.17
C ARG A 59 4.69 1.64 18.52
N ARG A 60 5.57 1.55 17.51
CA ARG A 60 7.03 1.44 17.71
C ARG A 60 7.74 2.81 17.85
N GLY A 61 7.03 3.92 17.66
CA GLY A 61 7.52 5.28 17.89
C GLY A 61 7.36 5.79 19.32
N GLY A 62 6.95 4.93 20.26
CA GLY A 62 7.09 5.21 21.69
C GLY A 62 8.43 4.65 22.18
N ILE A 63 9.34 5.55 22.55
CA ILE A 63 10.66 5.32 23.12
C ILE A 63 11.72 4.86 22.11
N ARG A 64 12.42 5.84 21.53
CA ARG A 64 13.87 6.03 21.72
C ARG A 64 14.21 7.49 21.45
#